data_AF-A0A820U664-F1
#
_entry.id   AF-A0A820U664-F1
#
_cell.length_a   1.000
_cell.length_b   1.000
_cell.length_c   1.000
_cell.angle_alpha   90.00
_cell.angle_beta   90.00
_cell.angle_gamma   90.00
#
_symmetry.space_group_name_H-M   'P 1'
#
loop_
_entity.id
_entity.type
_entity.pdbx_description
1 polymer ?
#
loop_
_entity_poly.entity_id
_entity_poly.type
_entity_poly.pdbx_seq_one_letter_code
_entity_poly.pdbx_strand_id
1 'polypeptide(L)'
;MLSMVTIFPKLDTSESVDTINQTDGGSSFESSEISLPRFVRFWILILLDIPSVMCTLFLLFHLITNRTLRHEINNHIIIILLAFGLAGQLIDIPLYLTFITHTGIVSPSTPATCLIWWLAAFGFYNGGTILMGWAAIERYMLVYHDRLMSTNQKRFLLHYLPLSIIILYTGIFYIVVIFFPPCENIYDYTLPICNAYPCYQSYGILGMWEFGANNILPTLAVAFFSMLLLVRVSLLKRRLHQPMQWRKQRRMTIQLLSISSLNLIFNMPLNILCLAHLCGLPSDVGYEPQQYFYFSCYFLILLFPFVCLYQYPDLYRKLFCKRVKRSAIVAPTHATLNLHGRVVF
;
A
#
# COMPACT_ATOMS: atom_id res chain seq x y z
N MET A 1 -26.04 -6.30 11.42
CA MET A 1 -27.06 -6.33 10.35
C MET A 1 -27.20 -4.98 9.64
N LEU A 2 -26.08 -4.43 9.12
CA LEU A 2 -26.08 -3.38 8.11
C LEU A 2 -25.18 -3.88 6.99
N SER A 3 -25.83 -4.44 5.97
CA SER A 3 -25.19 -4.99 4.79
C SER A 3 -24.65 -3.86 3.92
N MET A 4 -23.59 -4.15 3.16
CA MET A 4 -23.01 -3.34 2.08
C MET A 4 -23.97 -2.96 0.91
N VAL A 5 -25.29 -2.99 1.14
CA VAL A 5 -26.36 -2.96 0.11
C VAL A 5 -27.13 -1.65 0.09
N THR A 6 -26.51 -0.53 0.45
CA THR A 6 -27.10 0.79 0.14
C THR A 6 -26.23 1.62 -0.80
N ILE A 7 -25.40 0.98 -1.62
CA ILE A 7 -24.69 1.66 -2.72
C ILE A 7 -25.58 1.84 -3.97
N PHE A 8 -26.76 1.22 -4.01
CA PHE A 8 -27.82 1.56 -4.96
C PHE A 8 -29.15 1.72 -4.23
N PRO A 9 -29.80 2.89 -4.26
CA PRO A 9 -31.19 2.97 -3.86
C PRO A 9 -31.99 2.15 -4.87
N LYS A 10 -32.59 1.06 -4.40
CA LYS A 10 -33.75 0.48 -5.07
C LYS A 10 -34.80 1.58 -5.09
N LEU A 11 -35.06 2.15 -6.26
CA LEU A 11 -36.18 3.06 -6.46
C LEU A 11 -37.44 2.20 -6.47
N ASP A 12 -37.95 1.85 -5.29
CA ASP A 12 -39.26 1.22 -5.16
C ASP A 12 -40.04 1.77 -3.96
N THR A 13 -41.32 1.84 -4.22
CA THR A 13 -42.40 2.52 -3.52
C THR A 13 -42.98 1.65 -2.40
N SER A 14 -43.45 2.32 -1.35
CA SER A 14 -44.54 1.95 -0.43
C SER A 14 -44.51 0.63 0.39
N GLU A 15 -44.87 0.81 1.68
CA GLU A 15 -45.48 -0.15 2.62
C GLU A 15 -44.58 -1.27 3.20
N SER A 16 -44.68 -1.69 4.46
CA SER A 16 -45.55 -1.35 5.60
C SER A 16 -44.85 -1.83 6.89
N VAL A 17 -45.19 -1.18 8.00
CA VAL A 17 -44.74 -1.43 9.38
C VAL A 17 -45.20 -2.80 9.86
N ASP A 18 -44.29 -3.61 10.40
CA ASP A 18 -44.63 -4.64 11.39
C ASP A 18 -43.54 -4.76 12.48
N THR A 19 -44.02 -4.72 13.71
CA THR A 19 -43.27 -4.64 14.96
C THR A 19 -43.19 -6.03 15.58
N ILE A 20 -42.00 -6.66 15.69
CA ILE A 20 -41.84 -7.90 16.47
C ILE A 20 -40.51 -7.92 17.26
N ASN A 21 -40.68 -7.87 18.59
CA ASN A 21 -39.90 -8.40 19.71
C ASN A 21 -38.37 -8.51 19.67
N GLN A 22 -37.78 -7.71 20.57
CA GLN A 22 -36.37 -7.62 20.92
C GLN A 22 -36.10 -8.42 22.20
N THR A 23 -35.48 -9.59 22.07
CA THR A 23 -34.69 -10.25 23.14
C THR A 23 -33.64 -11.14 22.48
N ASP A 24 -32.57 -10.52 21.95
CA ASP A 24 -31.26 -11.18 21.85
C ASP A 24 -30.15 -10.14 21.64
N GLY A 25 -29.73 -9.49 22.73
CA GLY A 25 -28.74 -8.41 22.74
C GLY A 25 -27.29 -8.84 22.46
N GLY A 26 -27.06 -10.11 22.10
CA GLY A 26 -25.73 -10.64 21.77
C GLY A 26 -25.45 -10.84 20.27
N SER A 27 -26.46 -10.68 19.40
CA SER A 27 -26.41 -11.21 18.03
C SER A 27 -25.86 -10.27 16.94
N SER A 28 -25.90 -8.95 17.15
CA SER A 28 -25.50 -8.01 16.08
C SER A 28 -23.98 -7.93 15.90
N PHE A 29 -23.22 -8.13 16.97
CA PHE A 29 -21.79 -7.88 17.04
C PHE A 29 -20.91 -9.06 16.59
N GLU A 30 -21.30 -10.30 16.91
CA GLU A 30 -20.60 -11.50 16.41
C GLU A 30 -20.67 -11.62 14.88
N SER A 31 -21.76 -11.15 14.27
CA SER A 31 -21.92 -11.20 12.82
C SER A 31 -20.96 -10.27 12.07
N SER A 32 -20.42 -9.22 12.70
CA SER A 32 -19.59 -8.20 12.05
C SER A 32 -18.09 -8.40 12.15
N GLU A 33 -17.65 -9.37 12.94
CA GLU A 33 -16.25 -9.70 13.09
C GLU A 33 -15.87 -10.95 12.31
N ILE A 34 -14.64 -10.94 11.80
CA ILE A 34 -13.97 -12.13 11.27
C ILE A 34 -14.02 -13.27 12.29
N SER A 35 -14.37 -14.47 11.83
CA SER A 35 -14.48 -15.70 12.65
C SER A 35 -13.13 -16.18 13.23
N LEU A 36 -12.02 -15.49 12.92
CA LEU A 36 -10.72 -15.72 13.54
C LEU A 36 -10.70 -15.23 15.01
N PRO A 37 -10.25 -16.05 15.99
CA PRO A 37 -10.22 -15.64 17.39
C PRO A 37 -9.41 -14.35 17.62
N ARG A 38 -9.95 -13.44 18.44
CA ARG A 38 -9.31 -12.14 18.75
C ARG A 38 -7.88 -12.29 19.28
N PHE A 39 -7.64 -13.31 20.10
CA PHE A 39 -6.31 -13.63 20.64
C PHE A 39 -5.30 -13.91 19.51
N VAL A 40 -5.69 -14.69 18.50
CA VAL A 40 -4.83 -15.02 17.37
C VAL A 40 -4.55 -13.76 16.53
N ARG A 41 -5.58 -12.96 16.25
CA ARG A 41 -5.44 -11.67 15.56
C ARG A 41 -4.45 -10.74 16.26
N PHE A 42 -4.60 -10.60 17.58
CA PHE A 42 -3.75 -9.77 18.42
C PHE A 42 -2.27 -10.15 18.30
N TRP A 43 -1.94 -11.43 18.51
CA TRP A 43 -0.55 -11.89 18.46
C TRP A 43 0.06 -11.82 17.06
N ILE A 44 -0.72 -12.11 16.01
CA ILE A 44 -0.24 -12.01 14.62
C ILE A 44 0.11 -10.56 14.30
N LEU A 45 -0.79 -9.62 14.61
CA LEU A 45 -0.58 -8.21 14.32
C LEU A 45 0.59 -7.65 15.11
N ILE A 46 0.66 -7.87 16.43
CA ILE A 46 1.74 -7.30 17.25
C ILE A 46 3.13 -7.88 16.90
N LEU A 47 3.20 -9.19 16.62
CA LEU A 47 4.46 -9.86 16.28
C LEU A 47 5.01 -9.37 14.94
N LEU A 48 4.14 -9.02 13.99
CA LEU A 48 4.53 -8.48 12.69
C LEU A 48 4.74 -6.97 12.72
N ASP A 49 3.95 -6.22 13.48
CA ASP A 49 3.97 -4.76 13.50
C ASP A 49 5.25 -4.21 14.12
N ILE A 50 5.66 -4.71 15.29
CA ILE A 50 6.90 -4.26 15.96
C ILE A 50 8.12 -4.33 15.02
N PRO A 51 8.47 -5.49 14.42
CA PRO A 51 9.61 -5.57 13.52
C PRO A 51 9.36 -4.80 12.21
N SER A 52 8.10 -4.67 11.78
CA SER A 52 7.76 -3.91 10.57
C SER A 52 8.01 -2.42 10.76
N VAL A 53 7.52 -1.81 11.85
CA VAL A 53 7.78 -0.41 12.23
C VAL A 53 9.27 -0.15 12.39
N MET A 54 10.01 -1.03 13.07
CA MET A 54 11.46 -0.92 13.19
C MET A 54 12.15 -0.94 11.81
N CYS A 55 11.70 -1.83 10.91
CA CYS A 55 12.22 -1.92 9.54
C CYS A 55 11.89 -0.66 8.73
N THR A 56 10.65 -0.16 8.80
CA THR A 56 10.19 1.06 8.14
C THR A 56 11.01 2.26 8.59
N LEU A 57 11.18 2.47 9.90
CA LEU A 57 11.98 3.57 10.45
C LEU A 57 13.44 3.48 10.00
N PHE A 58 14.05 2.29 10.05
CA PHE A 58 15.42 2.06 9.60
C PHE A 58 15.60 2.39 8.11
N LEU A 59 14.69 1.92 7.26
CA LEU A 59 14.72 2.20 5.82
C LEU A 59 14.52 3.68 5.53
N LEU A 60 13.51 4.30 6.14
CA LEU A 60 13.20 5.71 5.96
C LEU A 60 14.38 6.58 6.37
N PHE A 61 14.99 6.30 7.54
CA PHE A 61 16.18 6.99 8.02
C PHE A 61 17.33 6.91 7.01
N HIS A 62 17.64 5.72 6.49
CA HIS A 62 18.74 5.55 5.54
C HIS A 62 18.45 6.15 4.16
N LEU A 63 17.21 6.04 3.66
CA LEU A 63 16.80 6.60 2.38
C LEU A 63 16.79 8.13 2.41
N ILE A 64 16.37 8.74 3.52
CA ILE A 64 16.36 10.20 3.68
C ILE A 64 17.78 10.72 3.94
N THR A 65 18.57 10.07 4.79
CA THR A 65 19.90 10.56 5.20
C THR A 65 20.94 10.41 4.10
N ASN A 66 20.92 9.30 3.35
CA ASN A 66 21.91 9.09 2.30
C ASN A 66 21.52 9.83 1.01
N ARG A 67 22.25 10.91 0.70
CA ARG A 67 22.03 11.74 -0.50
C ARG A 67 22.02 10.94 -1.80
N THR A 68 22.87 9.91 -1.91
CA THR A 68 22.94 9.08 -3.13
C THR A 68 21.67 8.26 -3.32
N LEU A 69 21.16 7.63 -2.26
CA LEU A 69 19.90 6.90 -2.32
C LEU A 69 18.74 7.85 -2.53
N ARG A 70 18.70 8.98 -1.82
CA ARG A 70 17.61 9.95 -1.95
C ARG A 70 17.46 10.49 -3.37
N HIS A 71 18.55 10.67 -4.11
CA HIS A 71 18.51 11.29 -5.44
C HIS A 71 18.06 10.34 -6.56
N GLU A 72 18.08 9.02 -6.30
CA GLU A 72 17.56 8.03 -7.25
C GLU A 72 16.04 8.16 -7.34
N ILE A 73 15.53 8.45 -8.55
CA ILE A 73 14.11 8.69 -8.88
C ILE A 73 13.18 7.67 -8.21
N ASN A 74 13.60 6.42 -8.35
CA ASN A 74 12.95 5.22 -7.87
C ASN A 74 12.67 5.21 -6.37
N ASN A 75 13.54 5.85 -5.59
CA ASN A 75 13.46 5.83 -4.14
C ASN A 75 12.46 6.87 -3.62
N HIS A 76 12.10 7.91 -4.38
CA HIS A 76 11.13 8.90 -3.91
C HIS A 76 9.76 8.28 -3.65
N ILE A 77 9.23 7.48 -4.58
CA ILE A 77 7.94 6.81 -4.38
C ILE A 77 8.01 5.85 -3.21
N ILE A 78 9.11 5.10 -3.07
CA ILE A 78 9.29 4.17 -1.94
C ILE A 78 9.32 4.93 -0.61
N ILE A 79 9.98 6.09 -0.53
CA ILE A 79 9.98 6.92 0.68
C ILE A 79 8.57 7.34 1.05
N ILE A 80 7.77 7.79 0.07
CA ILE A 80 6.38 8.21 0.31
C ILE A 80 5.50 7.03 0.71
N LEU A 81 5.62 5.88 0.04
CA LEU A 81 4.90 4.65 0.39
C LEU A 81 5.28 4.16 1.80
N LEU A 82 6.56 4.22 2.17
CA LEU A 82 7.01 3.90 3.53
C LEU A 82 6.47 4.90 4.55
N ALA A 83 6.35 6.18 4.21
CA ALA A 83 5.75 7.19 5.09
C ALA A 83 4.24 6.95 5.29
N PHE A 84 3.50 6.62 4.22
CA PHE A 84 2.08 6.26 4.29
C PHE A 84 1.89 4.97 5.10
N GLY A 85 2.71 3.96 4.84
CA GLY A 85 2.72 2.71 5.59
C GLY A 85 3.03 2.93 7.07
N LEU A 86 4.02 3.77 7.40
CA LEU A 86 4.34 4.12 8.79
C LEU A 86 3.18 4.83 9.48
N ALA A 87 2.50 5.77 8.81
CA ALA A 87 1.33 6.43 9.37
C ALA A 87 0.20 5.44 9.64
N GLY A 88 -0.05 4.49 8.72
CA GLY A 88 -0.98 3.39 8.95
C GLY A 88 -0.58 2.49 10.13
N GLN A 89 0.69 2.11 10.21
CA GLN A 89 1.24 1.28 11.30
C GLN A 89 1.14 1.97 12.67
N LEU A 90 1.30 3.29 12.74
CA LEU A 90 1.27 4.03 14.00
C LEU A 90 -0.13 4.46 14.44
N ILE A 91 -1.11 4.42 13.53
CA ILE A 91 -2.48 4.89 13.81
C ILE A 91 -3.47 3.72 13.74
N ASP A 92 -3.59 3.08 12.58
CA ASP A 92 -4.60 2.06 12.31
C ASP A 92 -4.36 0.78 13.12
N ILE A 93 -3.13 0.24 13.11
CA ILE A 93 -2.79 -0.99 13.84
C ILE A 93 -3.00 -0.85 15.36
N PRO A 94 -2.51 0.21 16.04
CA PRO A 94 -2.74 0.39 17.47
C PRO A 94 -4.22 0.54 17.81
N LEU A 95 -4.99 1.32 17.03
CA LEU A 95 -6.43 1.48 17.28
C LEU A 95 -7.16 0.15 17.14
N TYR A 96 -6.81 -0.65 16.13
CA TYR A 96 -7.37 -2.00 15.95
C TYR A 96 -6.95 -2.94 17.09
N LEU A 97 -5.69 -2.90 17.54
CA LEU A 97 -5.21 -3.68 18.69
C LEU A 97 -5.93 -3.30 19.99
N THR A 98 -6.15 -2.00 20.24
CA THR A 98 -6.91 -1.52 21.38
C THR A 98 -8.36 -2.02 21.32
N PHE A 99 -8.99 -1.95 20.13
CA PHE A 99 -10.36 -2.45 19.93
C PHE A 99 -10.47 -3.94 20.29
N ILE A 100 -9.62 -4.81 19.74
CA ILE A 100 -9.71 -6.26 20.02
C ILE A 100 -9.35 -6.62 21.48
N THR A 101 -8.59 -5.78 22.18
CA THR A 101 -8.17 -6.01 23.58
C THR A 101 -9.23 -5.54 24.58
N HIS A 102 -9.79 -4.36 24.38
CA HIS A 102 -10.76 -3.73 25.28
C HIS A 102 -12.19 -4.02 24.84
N THR A 103 -12.60 -5.30 24.94
CA THR A 103 -13.98 -5.78 24.76
C THR A 103 -14.58 -5.61 23.35
N GLY A 104 -13.84 -5.10 22.37
CA GLY A 104 -14.38 -4.73 21.05
C GLY A 104 -15.16 -3.42 21.10
N ILE A 105 -14.70 -2.48 21.91
CA ILE A 105 -15.21 -1.11 21.93
C ILE A 105 -14.06 -0.17 21.53
N VAL A 106 -14.32 0.76 20.62
CA VAL A 106 -13.35 1.78 20.21
C VAL A 106 -13.07 2.72 21.36
N SER A 107 -11.81 2.85 21.75
CA SER A 107 -11.36 3.73 22.83
C SER A 107 -10.27 4.70 22.34
N PRO A 108 -10.41 6.03 22.56
CA PRO A 108 -11.56 6.67 23.19
C PRO A 108 -12.77 6.73 22.24
N SER A 109 -13.97 6.52 22.78
CA SER A 109 -15.24 6.51 22.04
C SER A 109 -15.69 7.92 21.65
N THR A 110 -14.90 8.55 20.79
CA THR A 110 -15.14 9.92 20.31
C THR A 110 -15.20 9.95 18.78
N PRO A 111 -15.99 10.85 18.19
CA PRO A 111 -16.05 11.00 16.73
C PRO A 111 -14.68 11.30 16.12
N ALA A 112 -13.86 12.09 16.81
CA ALA A 112 -12.52 12.44 16.34
C ALA A 112 -11.62 11.21 16.13
N THR A 113 -11.65 10.25 17.07
CA THR A 113 -10.92 8.98 16.93
C THR A 113 -11.36 8.22 15.68
N CYS A 114 -12.66 8.16 15.43
CA CYS A 114 -13.22 7.47 14.27
C CYS A 114 -12.83 8.13 12.95
N LEU A 115 -12.87 9.46 12.88
CA LEU A 115 -12.45 10.21 11.69
C LEU A 115 -10.95 10.01 11.39
N ILE A 116 -10.11 10.05 12.44
CA ILE A 116 -8.66 9.78 12.31
C ILE A 116 -8.43 8.33 11.87
N TRP A 117 -9.18 7.38 12.43
CA TRP A 117 -9.08 5.98 12.07
C TRP A 117 -9.48 5.76 10.60
N TRP A 118 -10.60 6.32 10.14
CA TRP A 118 -10.99 6.27 8.73
C TRP A 118 -9.98 6.91 7.80
N LEU A 119 -9.36 8.04 8.20
CA LEU A 119 -8.32 8.67 7.41
C LEU A 119 -7.10 7.74 7.24
N ALA A 120 -6.73 7.01 8.29
CA ALA A 120 -5.64 6.05 8.22
C ALA A 120 -6.02 4.80 7.40
N ALA A 121 -7.18 4.20 7.70
CA ALA A 121 -7.63 2.94 7.13
C ALA A 121 -8.02 3.06 5.66
N PHE A 122 -8.67 4.15 5.25
CA PHE A 122 -9.07 4.37 3.85
C PHE A 122 -8.10 5.31 3.13
N GLY A 123 -7.78 6.46 3.74
CA GLY A 123 -6.98 7.49 3.08
C GLY A 123 -5.55 7.05 2.77
N PHE A 124 -4.79 6.63 3.79
CA PHE A 124 -3.40 6.18 3.55
C PHE A 124 -3.34 4.87 2.77
N TYR A 125 -4.28 3.95 2.99
CA TYR A 125 -4.33 2.68 2.28
C TYR A 125 -4.58 2.86 0.77
N ASN A 126 -5.67 3.54 0.40
CA ASN A 126 -5.99 3.76 -1.01
C ASN A 126 -5.02 4.75 -1.66
N GLY A 127 -4.55 5.76 -0.92
CA GLY A 127 -3.48 6.64 -1.39
C GLY A 127 -2.20 5.86 -1.70
N GLY A 128 -1.84 4.89 -0.86
CA GLY A 128 -0.75 3.95 -1.13
C GLY A 128 -0.99 3.10 -2.37
N THR A 129 -2.22 2.61 -2.58
CA THR A 129 -2.59 1.82 -3.75
C THR A 129 -2.51 2.62 -5.05
N ILE A 130 -2.99 3.87 -5.07
CA ILE A 130 -2.86 4.80 -6.20
C ILE A 130 -1.38 5.08 -6.50
N LEU A 131 -0.57 5.35 -5.46
CA LEU A 131 0.86 5.55 -5.60
C LEU A 131 1.58 4.31 -6.14
N MET A 132 1.18 3.10 -5.74
CA MET A 132 1.69 1.85 -6.30
C MET A 132 1.32 1.68 -7.78
N GLY A 133 0.09 2.04 -8.16
CA GLY A 133 -0.35 2.08 -9.56
C GLY A 133 0.52 3.01 -10.39
N TRP A 134 0.76 4.23 -9.90
CA TRP A 134 1.66 5.17 -10.53
C TRP A 134 3.10 4.65 -10.60
N ALA A 135 3.61 4.03 -9.53
CA ALA A 135 4.93 3.41 -9.54
C ALA A 135 5.07 2.36 -10.64
N ALA A 136 4.05 1.53 -10.86
CA ALA A 136 4.05 0.54 -11.93
C ALA A 136 4.11 1.19 -13.32
N ILE A 137 3.31 2.24 -13.55
CA ILE A 137 3.29 3.02 -14.80
C ILE A 137 4.65 3.69 -15.03
N GLU A 138 5.18 4.37 -14.02
CA GLU A 138 6.46 5.08 -14.12
C GLU A 138 7.60 4.13 -14.47
N ARG A 139 7.65 2.96 -13.83
CA ARG A 139 8.66 1.94 -14.14
C ARG A 139 8.50 1.37 -15.53
N TYR A 140 7.28 1.14 -15.98
CA TYR A 140 7.02 0.78 -17.36
C TYR A 140 7.58 1.84 -18.31
N MET A 141 7.28 3.13 -18.09
CA MET A 141 7.81 4.22 -18.91
C MET A 141 9.34 4.27 -18.90
N LEU A 142 9.97 4.14 -17.72
CA LEU A 142 11.42 4.13 -17.57
C LEU A 142 12.06 3.04 -18.41
N VAL A 143 11.57 1.79 -18.34
CA VAL A 143 12.17 0.70 -19.10
C VAL A 143 11.87 0.86 -20.60
N TYR A 144 10.66 1.29 -21.02
CA TYR A 144 10.23 1.37 -22.44
C TYR A 144 10.76 2.59 -23.18
N HIS A 145 10.99 3.66 -22.44
CA HIS A 145 11.27 4.93 -23.02
C HIS A 145 12.34 5.65 -22.20
N ASP A 146 13.54 5.05 -22.08
CA ASP A 146 14.67 5.64 -21.35
C ASP A 146 14.96 7.10 -21.82
N ARG A 147 14.73 7.41 -23.11
CA ARG A 147 14.88 8.75 -23.70
C ARG A 147 13.85 9.78 -23.20
N LEU A 148 12.71 9.34 -22.67
CA LEU A 148 11.70 10.25 -22.11
C LEU A 148 12.16 10.85 -20.79
N MET A 149 13.06 10.22 -20.04
CA MET A 149 13.55 10.74 -18.75
C MET A 149 14.99 11.27 -18.80
N SER A 150 15.53 11.55 -19.99
CA SER A 150 16.92 11.96 -20.14
C SER A 150 17.21 13.40 -19.69
N THR A 151 16.22 14.29 -19.69
CA THR A 151 16.39 15.71 -19.34
C THR A 151 15.69 16.07 -18.03
N ASN A 152 16.25 17.04 -17.29
CA ASN A 152 15.70 17.48 -16.01
C ASN A 152 14.25 18.01 -16.11
N GLN A 153 13.91 18.71 -17.19
CA GLN A 153 12.55 19.20 -17.44
C GLN A 153 11.55 18.05 -17.63
N LYS A 154 11.93 17.02 -18.41
CA LYS A 154 11.06 15.86 -18.60
C LYS A 154 10.94 15.03 -17.33
N ARG A 155 12.02 14.92 -16.54
CA ARG A 155 11.99 14.28 -15.21
C ARG A 155 11.03 15.02 -14.27
N PHE A 156 11.03 16.35 -14.28
CA PHE A 156 10.06 17.14 -13.52
C PHE A 156 8.62 16.80 -13.94
N LEU A 157 8.33 16.84 -15.24
CA LEU A 157 6.98 16.64 -15.77
C LEU A 157 6.47 15.19 -15.65
N LEU A 158 7.34 14.18 -15.80
CA LEU A 158 6.93 12.77 -15.82
C LEU A 158 7.10 12.04 -14.49
N HIS A 159 7.79 12.61 -13.50
CA HIS A 159 7.98 11.96 -12.20
C HIS A 159 7.47 12.84 -11.05
N TYR A 160 8.00 14.06 -10.91
CA TYR A 160 7.67 14.90 -9.76
C TYR A 160 6.25 15.46 -9.83
N LEU A 161 5.83 15.96 -11.00
CA LEU A 161 4.50 16.55 -11.17
C LEU A 161 3.37 15.54 -10.91
N PRO A 162 3.35 14.33 -11.51
CA PRO A 162 2.27 13.37 -11.26
C PRO A 162 2.27 12.88 -9.81
N LEU A 163 3.45 12.68 -9.22
CA LEU A 163 3.58 12.29 -7.81
C LEU A 163 2.99 13.35 -6.87
N SER A 164 3.31 14.63 -7.10
CA SER A 164 2.74 15.74 -6.35
C SER A 164 1.23 15.86 -6.54
N ILE A 165 0.72 15.70 -7.77
CA ILE A 165 -0.71 15.72 -8.06
C ILE A 165 -1.43 14.58 -7.33
N ILE A 166 -0.90 13.35 -7.35
CA ILE A 166 -1.51 12.20 -6.67
C ILE A 166 -1.55 12.42 -5.15
N ILE A 167 -0.46 12.87 -4.54
CA ILE A 167 -0.43 13.15 -3.09
C ILE A 167 -1.42 14.25 -2.73
N LEU A 168 -1.46 15.33 -3.50
CA LEU A 168 -2.39 16.43 -3.27
C LEU A 168 -3.85 15.99 -3.45
N TYR A 169 -4.13 15.23 -4.51
CA TYR A 169 -5.44 14.67 -4.79
C TYR A 169 -5.93 13.76 -3.66
N THR A 170 -5.12 12.76 -3.27
CA THR A 170 -5.47 11.84 -2.19
C THR A 170 -5.67 12.57 -0.87
N GLY A 171 -4.78 13.48 -0.51
CA GLY A 171 -4.91 14.30 0.70
C GLY A 171 -6.20 15.13 0.71
N ILE A 172 -6.44 15.93 -0.33
CA ILE A 172 -7.63 16.79 -0.41
C ILE A 172 -8.91 15.94 -0.44
N PHE A 173 -8.95 14.90 -1.27
CA PHE A 173 -10.13 14.05 -1.41
C PHE A 173 -10.52 13.43 -0.07
N TYR A 174 -9.59 12.73 0.60
CA TYR A 174 -9.89 12.05 1.86
C TYR A 174 -10.16 13.02 3.01
N ILE A 175 -9.48 14.17 3.07
CA ILE A 175 -9.81 15.20 4.08
C ILE A 175 -11.24 15.72 3.85
N VAL A 176 -11.64 16.02 2.62
CA VAL A 176 -12.98 16.54 2.33
C VAL A 176 -14.05 15.50 2.61
N VAL A 177 -13.95 14.28 2.08
CA VAL A 177 -15.03 13.28 2.20
C VAL A 177 -15.16 12.72 3.62
N ILE A 178 -14.10 12.72 4.42
CA ILE A 178 -14.13 12.20 5.80
C ILE A 178 -14.58 13.28 6.79
N PHE A 179 -14.03 14.50 6.71
CA PHE A 179 -14.32 15.55 7.69
C PHE A 179 -15.53 16.41 7.30
N PHE A 180 -15.87 16.48 6.01
CA PHE A 180 -17.00 17.24 5.49
C PHE A 180 -17.89 16.39 4.55
N PRO A 181 -18.37 15.22 5.00
CA PRO A 181 -19.22 14.38 4.18
C PRO A 181 -20.57 15.06 3.87
N PRO A 182 -21.21 14.74 2.75
CA PRO A 182 -22.55 15.24 2.40
C PRO A 182 -23.68 14.55 3.18
N CYS A 183 -23.34 13.68 4.15
CA CYS A 183 -24.25 12.87 4.94
C CYS A 183 -23.83 12.90 6.41
N GLU A 184 -24.77 12.55 7.30
CA GLU A 184 -24.47 12.41 8.72
C GLU A 184 -23.76 11.09 8.99
N ASN A 185 -22.58 11.17 9.62
CA ASN A 185 -21.84 9.98 10.04
C ASN A 185 -22.51 9.36 11.27
N ILE A 186 -22.79 8.05 11.20
CA ILE A 186 -23.25 7.25 12.33
C ILE A 186 -22.04 6.51 12.89
N TYR A 187 -21.68 6.80 14.14
CA TYR A 187 -20.56 6.16 14.82
C TYR A 187 -21.08 5.03 15.71
N ASP A 188 -20.73 3.80 15.35
CA ASP A 188 -20.92 2.63 16.20
C ASP A 188 -19.56 2.21 16.75
N TYR A 189 -19.31 2.55 18.01
CA TYR A 189 -18.06 2.24 18.69
C TYR A 189 -17.93 0.75 19.04
N THR A 190 -18.98 -0.05 18.88
CA THR A 190 -18.90 -1.51 19.04
C THR A 190 -18.42 -2.19 17.76
N LEU A 191 -18.42 -1.49 16.62
CA LEU A 191 -17.96 -2.06 15.36
C LEU A 191 -16.50 -1.68 15.07
N PRO A 192 -15.74 -2.56 14.39
CA PRO A 192 -14.38 -2.23 13.98
C PRO A 192 -14.40 -1.01 13.06
N ILE A 193 -13.38 -0.16 13.18
CA ILE A 193 -13.27 1.08 12.41
C ILE A 193 -14.54 1.96 12.55
N CYS A 194 -15.16 1.96 13.73
CA CYS A 194 -16.32 2.81 14.07
C CYS A 194 -17.49 2.72 13.08
N ASN A 195 -18.14 1.56 12.97
CA ASN A 195 -19.24 1.26 12.01
C ASN A 195 -18.79 0.71 10.64
N ALA A 196 -17.62 0.06 10.57
CA ALA A 196 -17.03 -0.59 9.39
C ALA A 196 -16.68 0.35 8.21
N TYR A 197 -17.52 1.35 7.90
CA TYR A 197 -17.33 2.30 6.82
C TYR A 197 -17.95 3.69 7.11
N PRO A 198 -17.38 4.76 6.56
CA PRO A 198 -17.94 6.12 6.65
C PRO A 198 -19.17 6.30 5.74
N CYS A 199 -20.06 7.24 6.09
CA CYS A 199 -21.34 7.40 5.38
C CYS A 199 -21.17 7.71 3.88
N TYR A 200 -20.09 8.41 3.48
CA TYR A 200 -19.86 8.79 2.09
C TYR A 200 -19.72 7.57 1.16
N GLN A 201 -19.31 6.40 1.67
CA GLN A 201 -19.20 5.19 0.86
C GLN A 201 -20.56 4.64 0.42
N SER A 202 -21.63 4.92 1.18
CA SER A 202 -23.01 4.61 0.78
C SER A 202 -23.61 5.69 -0.15
N TYR A 203 -22.96 6.84 -0.27
CA TYR A 203 -23.43 7.90 -1.16
C TYR A 203 -23.02 7.60 -2.60
N GLY A 204 -23.99 7.20 -3.44
CA GLY A 204 -23.78 6.56 -4.74
C GLY A 204 -22.54 7.02 -5.54
N ILE A 205 -22.45 8.32 -5.89
CA ILE A 205 -21.34 8.83 -6.71
C ILE A 205 -20.00 8.75 -5.97
N LEU A 206 -19.95 9.11 -4.69
CA LEU A 206 -18.72 9.10 -3.90
C LEU A 206 -18.25 7.67 -3.60
N GLY A 207 -19.18 6.78 -3.25
CA GLY A 207 -18.91 5.35 -3.11
C GLY A 207 -18.35 4.75 -4.40
N MET A 208 -19.03 4.94 -5.53
CA MET A 208 -18.55 4.44 -6.83
C MET A 208 -17.18 5.00 -7.20
N TRP A 209 -16.93 6.27 -6.93
CA TRP A 209 -15.63 6.89 -7.17
C TRP A 209 -14.53 6.29 -6.30
N GLU A 210 -14.81 6.08 -5.01
CA GLU A 210 -13.90 5.45 -4.07
C GLU A 210 -13.55 4.01 -4.50
N PHE A 211 -14.56 3.18 -4.74
CA PHE A 211 -14.35 1.79 -5.12
C PHE A 211 -13.74 1.66 -6.51
N GLY A 212 -14.25 2.40 -7.49
CA GLY A 212 -13.83 2.32 -8.88
C GLY A 212 -12.49 3.01 -9.14
N ALA A 213 -12.44 4.33 -8.91
CA ALA A 213 -11.30 5.16 -9.30
C ALA A 213 -10.15 5.10 -8.29
N ASN A 214 -10.43 5.03 -6.99
CA ASN A 214 -9.38 5.04 -5.97
C ASN A 214 -8.86 3.64 -5.59
N ASN A 215 -9.59 2.56 -5.90
CA ASN A 215 -9.19 1.20 -5.54
C ASN A 215 -9.02 0.25 -6.75
N ILE A 216 -10.11 -0.04 -7.49
CA ILE A 216 -10.09 -1.02 -8.59
C ILE A 216 -9.15 -0.58 -9.71
N LEU A 217 -9.29 0.66 -10.21
CA LEU A 217 -8.51 1.16 -11.34
C LEU A 217 -6.98 1.15 -11.04
N PRO A 218 -6.49 1.66 -9.89
CA PRO A 218 -5.09 1.51 -9.50
C PRO A 218 -4.62 0.07 -9.41
N THR A 219 -5.45 -0.83 -8.85
CA THR A 219 -5.09 -2.25 -8.72
C THR A 219 -4.95 -2.91 -10.09
N LEU A 220 -5.86 -2.63 -11.01
CA LEU A 220 -5.76 -3.08 -12.40
C LEU A 220 -4.54 -2.49 -13.11
N ALA A 221 -4.22 -1.22 -12.87
CA ALA A 221 -3.00 -0.62 -13.40
C ALA A 221 -1.75 -1.33 -12.86
N VAL A 222 -1.68 -1.61 -11.56
CA VAL A 222 -0.60 -2.41 -10.96
C VAL A 222 -0.49 -3.77 -11.66
N ALA A 223 -1.59 -4.51 -11.80
CA ALA A 223 -1.60 -5.81 -12.47
C ALA A 223 -1.09 -5.72 -13.91
N PHE A 224 -1.69 -4.84 -14.71
CA PHE A 224 -1.41 -4.69 -16.13
C PHE A 224 0.04 -4.28 -16.40
N PHE A 225 0.52 -3.20 -15.76
CA PHE A 225 1.88 -2.72 -15.97
C PHE A 225 2.94 -3.67 -15.39
N SER A 226 2.64 -4.40 -14.31
CA SER A 226 3.53 -5.44 -13.80
C SER A 226 3.67 -6.61 -14.77
N MET A 227 2.57 -7.05 -15.38
CA MET A 227 2.59 -8.10 -16.40
C MET A 227 3.36 -7.65 -17.65
N LEU A 228 3.16 -6.43 -18.12
CA LEU A 228 3.92 -5.86 -19.25
C LEU A 228 5.42 -5.76 -18.96
N LEU A 229 5.79 -5.37 -17.73
CA LEU A 229 7.18 -5.34 -17.27
C LEU A 229 7.80 -6.75 -17.24
N LEU A 230 7.07 -7.74 -16.73
CA LEU A 230 7.48 -9.15 -16.69
C LEU A 230 7.76 -9.72 -18.08
N VAL A 231 6.81 -9.54 -19.00
CA VAL A 231 6.93 -10.00 -20.39
C VAL A 231 8.19 -9.41 -21.01
N ARG A 232 8.41 -8.11 -20.82
CA ARG A 232 9.55 -7.46 -21.45
C ARG A 232 10.88 -7.86 -20.86
N VAL A 233 10.99 -7.95 -19.54
CA VAL A 233 12.23 -8.39 -18.90
C VAL A 233 12.58 -9.81 -19.36
N SER A 234 11.57 -10.66 -19.53
CA SER A 234 11.74 -11.99 -20.12
C SER A 234 12.25 -11.95 -21.57
N LEU A 235 11.73 -11.04 -22.40
CA LEU A 235 12.18 -10.86 -23.79
C LEU A 235 13.56 -10.21 -23.89
N LEU A 236 13.85 -9.21 -23.06
CA LEU A 236 15.10 -8.46 -23.07
C LEU A 236 16.28 -9.33 -22.63
N LYS A 237 16.04 -10.26 -21.69
CA LYS A 237 17.00 -11.31 -21.30
C LYS A 237 17.49 -12.12 -22.50
N ARG A 238 16.62 -12.35 -23.51
CA ARG A 238 16.98 -13.12 -24.71
C ARG A 238 17.80 -12.31 -25.71
N ARG A 239 17.69 -10.97 -25.71
CA ARG A 239 18.35 -10.10 -26.70
C ARG A 239 19.68 -9.51 -26.23
N LEU A 240 19.81 -9.15 -24.94
CA LEU A 240 20.99 -8.44 -24.44
C LEU A 240 21.97 -9.39 -23.74
N HIS A 241 23.09 -9.68 -24.41
CA HIS A 241 24.24 -10.42 -23.85
C HIS A 241 25.16 -9.56 -22.95
N GLN A 242 24.74 -8.37 -22.51
CA GLN A 242 25.57 -7.50 -21.65
C GLN A 242 25.25 -7.72 -20.16
N PRO A 243 26.15 -8.38 -19.39
CA PRO A 243 25.82 -8.86 -18.04
C PRO A 243 25.73 -7.76 -16.97
N MET A 244 26.42 -6.62 -17.14
CA MET A 244 26.54 -5.61 -16.07
C MET A 244 25.31 -4.70 -15.96
N GLN A 245 24.86 -4.10 -17.07
CA GLN A 245 23.65 -3.27 -17.09
C GLN A 245 22.39 -4.10 -16.79
N TRP A 246 22.39 -5.36 -17.21
CA TRP A 246 21.32 -6.33 -16.91
C TRP A 246 21.12 -6.55 -15.41
N ARG A 247 22.19 -6.68 -14.62
CA ARG A 247 22.08 -6.86 -13.16
C ARG A 247 21.39 -5.68 -12.48
N LYS A 248 21.71 -4.45 -12.88
CA LYS A 248 21.08 -3.23 -12.32
C LYS A 248 19.59 -3.16 -12.67
N GLN A 249 19.25 -3.35 -13.94
CA GLN A 249 17.85 -3.33 -14.40
C GLN A 249 17.02 -4.45 -13.75
N ARG A 250 17.54 -5.68 -13.72
CA ARG A 250 16.88 -6.83 -13.11
C ARG A 250 16.55 -6.58 -11.64
N ARG A 251 17.47 -5.99 -10.86
CA ARG A 251 17.25 -5.72 -9.43
C ARG A 251 16.09 -4.74 -9.23
N MET A 252 16.01 -3.69 -10.05
CA MET A 252 14.92 -2.71 -9.98
C MET A 252 13.56 -3.31 -10.39
N THR A 253 13.53 -4.16 -11.42
CA THR A 253 12.29 -4.84 -11.82
C THR A 253 11.83 -5.84 -10.76
N ILE A 254 12.73 -6.65 -10.20
CA ILE A 254 12.37 -7.59 -9.13
C ILE A 254 11.79 -6.84 -7.94
N GLN A 255 12.37 -5.68 -7.60
CA GLN A 255 11.87 -4.83 -6.53
C GLN A 255 10.40 -4.45 -6.72
N LEU A 256 10.08 -3.86 -7.87
CA LEU A 256 8.70 -3.46 -8.14
C LEU A 256 7.80 -4.69 -8.20
N LEU A 257 8.22 -5.75 -8.87
CA LEU A 257 7.44 -6.97 -9.02
C LEU A 257 7.09 -7.60 -7.67
N SER A 258 8.03 -7.65 -6.73
CA SER A 258 7.77 -8.17 -5.38
C SER A 258 6.73 -7.33 -4.65
N ILE A 259 6.80 -5.99 -4.76
CA ILE A 259 5.81 -5.08 -4.15
C ILE A 259 4.45 -5.26 -4.82
N SER A 260 4.40 -5.28 -6.14
CA SER A 260 3.16 -5.49 -6.91
C SER A 260 2.54 -6.85 -6.64
N SER A 261 3.35 -7.90 -6.50
CA SER A 261 2.86 -9.24 -6.13
C SER A 261 2.24 -9.24 -4.75
N LEU A 262 2.85 -8.55 -3.77
CA LEU A 262 2.29 -8.37 -2.44
C LEU A 262 0.91 -7.70 -2.50
N ASN A 263 0.80 -6.61 -3.26
CA ASN A 263 -0.45 -5.90 -3.47
C ASN A 263 -1.52 -6.79 -4.12
N LEU A 264 -1.17 -7.51 -5.19
CA LEU A 264 -2.13 -8.38 -5.88
C LEU A 264 -2.57 -9.56 -5.02
N ILE A 265 -1.68 -10.18 -4.24
CA ILE A 265 -2.03 -11.31 -3.37
C ILE A 265 -3.05 -10.88 -2.31
N PHE A 266 -2.86 -9.73 -1.67
CA PHE A 266 -3.70 -9.33 -0.55
C PHE A 266 -4.91 -8.47 -0.95
N ASN A 267 -4.79 -7.60 -1.95
CA ASN A 267 -5.86 -6.65 -2.32
C ASN A 267 -6.74 -7.15 -3.48
N MET A 268 -6.21 -7.94 -4.42
CA MET A 268 -6.98 -8.41 -5.57
C MET A 268 -8.20 -9.27 -5.18
N PRO A 269 -8.12 -10.21 -4.20
CA PRO A 269 -9.29 -11.00 -3.80
C PRO A 269 -10.45 -10.15 -3.31
N LEU A 270 -10.16 -9.12 -2.52
CA LEU A 270 -11.16 -8.15 -2.04
C LEU A 270 -11.81 -7.41 -3.22
N ASN A 271 -10.99 -6.92 -4.16
CA ASN A 271 -11.49 -6.19 -5.33
C ASN A 271 -12.33 -7.06 -6.27
N ILE A 272 -12.00 -8.35 -6.42
CA ILE A 272 -12.82 -9.30 -7.20
C ILE A 272 -14.18 -9.48 -6.55
N LEU A 273 -14.23 -9.65 -5.22
CA LEU A 273 -15.49 -9.84 -4.50
C LEU A 273 -16.36 -8.58 -4.55
N CYS A 274 -15.76 -7.41 -4.32
CA CYS A 274 -16.46 -6.13 -4.47
C CYS A 274 -17.01 -5.93 -5.89
N LEU A 275 -16.24 -6.28 -6.92
CA LEU A 275 -16.70 -6.23 -8.30
C LEU A 275 -17.86 -7.21 -8.56
N ALA A 276 -17.81 -8.40 -7.97
CA ALA A 276 -18.91 -9.37 -8.08
C ALA A 276 -20.21 -8.82 -7.48
N HIS A 277 -20.14 -8.15 -6.32
CA HIS A 277 -21.30 -7.45 -5.74
C HIS A 277 -21.81 -6.32 -6.62
N LEU A 278 -20.92 -5.54 -7.24
CA LEU A 278 -21.30 -4.53 -8.24
C LEU A 278 -21.98 -5.13 -9.46
N CYS A 279 -21.65 -6.37 -9.83
CA CYS A 279 -22.29 -7.12 -10.91
C CYS A 279 -23.59 -7.83 -10.49
N GLY A 280 -24.10 -7.59 -9.27
CA GLY A 280 -25.39 -8.12 -8.80
C GLY A 280 -25.28 -9.38 -7.94
N LEU A 281 -24.07 -9.74 -7.45
CA LEU A 281 -23.95 -10.79 -6.44
C LEU A 281 -24.65 -10.35 -5.14
N PRO A 282 -25.61 -11.13 -4.61
CA PRO A 282 -26.28 -10.84 -3.35
C PRO A 282 -25.28 -10.66 -2.19
N SER A 283 -25.56 -9.75 -1.26
CA SER A 283 -24.60 -9.38 -0.20
C SER A 283 -24.41 -10.40 0.91
N ASP A 284 -25.38 -11.29 1.07
CA ASP A 284 -25.31 -12.45 1.96
C ASP A 284 -24.25 -13.45 1.47
N VAL A 285 -23.97 -13.48 0.16
CA VAL A 285 -22.98 -14.37 -0.43
C VAL A 285 -21.59 -13.74 -0.38
N GLY A 286 -20.66 -14.38 0.33
CA GLY A 286 -19.26 -13.94 0.37
C GLY A 286 -18.91 -12.99 1.52
N TYR A 287 -19.87 -12.69 2.40
CA TYR A 287 -19.68 -11.82 3.56
C TYR A 287 -18.52 -12.27 4.49
N GLU A 288 -18.46 -13.56 4.84
CA GLU A 288 -17.38 -14.09 5.69
C GLU A 288 -16.00 -14.02 5.00
N PRO A 289 -15.81 -14.52 3.76
CA PRO A 289 -14.56 -14.32 3.00
C PRO A 289 -14.12 -12.86 2.88
N GLN A 290 -15.07 -11.93 2.78
CA GLN A 290 -14.77 -10.51 2.70
C GLN A 290 -14.03 -10.00 3.93
N GLN A 291 -14.47 -10.38 5.13
CA GLN A 291 -13.82 -10.00 6.39
C GLN A 291 -12.40 -10.56 6.46
N TYR A 292 -12.18 -11.79 5.99
CA TYR A 292 -10.83 -12.37 5.85
C TYR A 292 -9.95 -11.57 4.89
N PHE A 293 -10.48 -11.13 3.75
CA PHE A 293 -9.73 -10.33 2.80
C PHE A 293 -9.40 -8.94 3.34
N TYR A 294 -10.34 -8.28 4.02
CA TYR A 294 -10.07 -7.02 4.73
C TYR A 294 -8.96 -7.19 5.77
N PHE A 295 -9.03 -8.22 6.61
CA PHE A 295 -7.97 -8.51 7.58
C PHE A 295 -6.63 -8.80 6.87
N SER A 296 -6.68 -9.48 5.72
CA SER A 296 -5.50 -9.81 4.95
C SER A 296 -4.79 -8.59 4.35
N CYS A 297 -5.52 -7.49 4.10
CA CYS A 297 -4.94 -6.22 3.66
C CYS A 297 -3.94 -5.62 4.67
N TYR A 298 -4.07 -5.92 5.97
CA TYR A 298 -3.06 -5.50 6.97
C TYR A 298 -1.68 -6.10 6.68
N PHE A 299 -1.60 -7.32 6.16
CA PHE A 299 -0.33 -7.93 5.78
C PHE A 299 0.38 -7.16 4.66
N LEU A 300 -0.34 -6.41 3.82
CA LEU A 300 0.28 -5.56 2.81
C LEU A 300 1.16 -4.52 3.49
N ILE A 301 0.61 -3.75 4.44
CA ILE A 301 1.34 -2.70 5.16
C ILE A 301 2.45 -3.32 6.03
N LEU A 302 2.16 -4.43 6.71
CA LEU A 302 3.11 -5.10 7.60
C LEU A 302 4.30 -5.74 6.86
N LEU A 303 4.08 -6.31 5.67
CA LEU A 303 5.13 -7.00 4.91
C LEU A 303 5.90 -6.08 3.94
N PHE A 304 5.31 -4.96 3.55
CA PHE A 304 5.90 -3.99 2.62
C PHE A 304 7.34 -3.56 2.98
N PRO A 305 7.68 -3.15 4.22
CA PRO A 305 9.04 -2.71 4.53
C PRO A 305 10.06 -3.84 4.46
N PHE A 306 9.70 -5.09 4.78
CA PHE A 306 10.61 -6.22 4.64
C PHE A 306 10.93 -6.52 3.17
N VAL A 307 9.91 -6.44 2.31
CA VAL A 307 10.08 -6.55 0.86
C VAL A 307 11.01 -5.44 0.35
N CYS A 308 10.83 -4.20 0.83
CA CYS A 308 11.72 -3.09 0.52
C CYS A 308 13.16 -3.35 1.01
N LEU A 309 13.35 -3.82 2.25
CA LEU A 309 14.68 -4.08 2.83
C LEU A 309 15.45 -5.14 2.03
N TYR A 310 14.78 -6.21 1.61
CA TYR A 310 15.38 -7.27 0.79
C TYR A 310 15.98 -6.73 -0.53
N GLN A 311 15.41 -5.65 -1.07
CA GLN A 311 15.84 -5.06 -2.34
C GLN A 311 17.08 -4.18 -2.21
N TYR A 312 17.49 -3.86 -0.98
CA TYR A 312 18.73 -3.14 -0.67
C TYR A 312 19.75 -4.05 0.06
N PRO A 313 20.40 -5.03 -0.62
CA PRO A 313 21.46 -5.87 -0.06
C PRO A 313 22.55 -5.10 0.71
N ASP A 314 22.91 -3.89 0.29
CA ASP A 314 23.91 -3.09 1.02
C ASP A 314 23.42 -2.65 2.40
N LEU A 315 22.11 -2.37 2.53
CA LEU A 315 21.46 -2.04 3.80
C LEU A 315 21.16 -3.32 4.60
N TYR A 316 20.62 -4.34 3.94
CA TYR A 316 20.37 -5.67 4.53
C TYR A 316 21.65 -6.25 5.15
N ARG A 317 22.78 -6.16 4.43
CA ARG A 317 24.10 -6.61 4.92
C ARG A 317 24.57 -5.77 6.11
N LYS A 318 24.28 -4.47 6.19
CA LYS A 318 24.61 -3.67 7.38
C LYS A 318 23.80 -4.09 8.60
N LEU A 319 22.54 -4.52 8.39
CA LEU A 319 21.66 -4.96 9.47
C LEU A 319 22.05 -6.34 10.01
N PHE A 320 22.30 -7.31 9.12
CA PHE A 320 22.53 -8.72 9.49
C PHE A 320 24.00 -9.16 9.48
N CYS A 321 24.89 -8.48 8.76
CA CYS A 321 26.33 -8.79 8.74
C CYS A 321 27.15 -7.63 9.30
N LYS A 322 27.29 -7.58 10.63
CA LYS A 322 28.31 -6.74 11.27
C LYS A 322 29.71 -7.16 10.82
N ARG A 323 30.29 -6.40 9.87
CA ARG A 323 31.72 -6.33 9.53
C ARG A 323 32.47 -7.67 9.41
N VAL A 324 32.46 -8.25 8.20
CA VAL A 324 33.73 -8.73 7.65
C VAL A 324 34.28 -7.57 6.83
N LYS A 325 35.15 -6.75 7.45
CA LYS A 325 36.03 -5.85 6.70
C LYS A 325 36.90 -6.75 5.83
N ARG A 326 36.49 -7.00 4.58
CA ARG A 326 37.47 -7.38 3.56
C ARG A 326 38.27 -6.10 3.31
N SER A 327 39.37 -5.96 4.06
CA SER A 327 40.48 -5.16 3.59
C SER A 327 40.80 -5.71 2.21
N ALA A 328 40.39 -5.00 1.17
CA ALA A 328 40.95 -5.22 -0.14
C ALA A 328 42.44 -4.91 0.02
N ILE A 329 43.24 -5.95 0.18
CA ILE A 329 44.67 -5.87 -0.09
C ILE A 329 44.72 -5.47 -1.56
N VAL A 330 44.89 -4.17 -1.79
CA VAL A 330 45.31 -3.66 -3.08
C VAL A 330 46.69 -4.27 -3.27
N ALA A 331 46.76 -5.35 -4.05
CA ALA A 331 48.04 -5.82 -4.54
C ALA A 331 48.69 -4.64 -5.27
N PRO A 332 49.95 -4.27 -4.97
CA PRO A 332 50.62 -3.21 -5.68
C PRO A 332 50.65 -3.63 -7.15
N THR A 333 49.90 -2.90 -7.99
CA THR A 333 50.07 -2.93 -9.43
C THR A 333 51.54 -2.66 -9.68
N HIS A 334 52.23 -3.66 -10.23
CA HIS A 334 53.62 -3.55 -10.66
C HIS A 334 53.81 -2.22 -11.40
N ALA A 335 54.70 -1.39 -10.88
CA ALA A 335 55.22 -0.23 -11.57
C ALA A 335 55.91 -0.73 -12.85
N THR A 336 55.24 -0.60 -14.00
CA THR A 336 55.91 -0.66 -15.29
C THR A 336 56.71 0.62 -15.45
N LEU A 337 58.01 0.52 -15.16
CA LEU A 337 59.03 1.47 -15.58
C LEU A 337 58.93 1.64 -17.11
N ASN A 338 58.32 2.74 -17.56
CA ASN A 338 58.47 3.21 -18.92
C ASN A 338 59.82 3.91 -19.04
N LEU A 339 60.83 3.10 -19.34
CA LEU A 339 62.14 3.52 -19.82
C LEU A 339 62.01 3.88 -21.31
N HIS A 340 61.45 5.04 -21.63
CA HIS A 340 61.81 5.77 -22.85
C HIS A 340 61.32 7.22 -22.78
N GLY A 341 62.29 8.12 -22.67
CA GLY A 341 62.07 9.55 -22.58
C GLY A 341 61.61 10.16 -23.90
N ARG A 342 60.89 11.27 -23.76
CA ARG A 342 61.08 12.47 -24.57
C ARG A 342 60.36 13.63 -23.87
N VAL A 343 61.16 14.53 -23.33
CA VAL A 343 60.78 15.93 -23.11
C VAL A 343 60.83 16.58 -24.49
N VAL A 344 59.72 17.18 -24.91
CA VAL A 344 59.71 18.18 -25.99
C VAL A 344 59.00 19.39 -25.41
N PHE A 345 59.66 20.54 -25.57
CA PHE A 345 59.36 21.85 -25.01
C PHE A 345 58.01 22.41 -25.44
#